data_AF-A0A842N5D4-F1
#
_entry.id   AF-A0A842N5D4-F1
#
_cell.length_a   1.000
_cell.length_b   1.000
_cell.length_c   1.000
_cell.angle_alpha   90.00
_cell.angle_beta   90.00
_cell.angle_gamma   90.00
#
_symmetry.space_group_name_H-M   'P 1'
#
loop_
_entity.id
_entity.type
_entity.pdbx_description
1 polymer ?
#
loop_
_entity_poly.entity_id
_entity_poly.type
_entity_poly.pdbx_seq_one_letter_code
_entity_poly.pdbx_strand_id
1 'polypeptide(L)'
;MAAHEEGIVSAFATVTSIESWLRKKGHAIRFETERDAAKMLERREVGFVLCPPTTEKHQILEAVKSGLMFPPKATRHIVPSRPFGVDVPLALLQDDVISVEEANRQLSKMIEVKSLRRVPPGYRWGSRRYEEAVYLFE
;
A
#
# COMPACT_ATOMS: atom_id res chain seq x y z
N MET A 1 16.23 26.97 -14.57
CA MET A 1 14.99 27.02 -13.76
C MET A 1 14.04 26.02 -14.39
N ALA A 2 13.98 24.81 -13.86
CA ALA A 2 13.11 23.77 -14.41
C ALA A 2 11.65 24.15 -14.11
N ALA A 3 10.81 24.11 -15.13
CA ALA A 3 9.37 24.29 -15.00
C ALA A 3 8.86 23.38 -13.87
N HIS A 4 8.13 23.96 -12.91
CA HIS A 4 7.25 23.17 -12.09
C HIS A 4 6.26 22.52 -13.06
N GLU A 5 6.43 21.23 -13.37
CA GLU A 5 5.37 20.45 -13.99
C GLU A 5 4.18 20.51 -13.03
N GLU A 6 3.18 21.31 -13.40
CA GLU A 6 1.90 21.34 -12.72
C GLU A 6 1.26 19.96 -12.86
N GLY A 7 1.12 19.26 -11.75
CA GLY A 7 0.60 17.90 -11.78
C GLY A 7 0.64 17.23 -10.42
N ILE A 8 -0.24 16.24 -10.27
CA ILE A 8 -0.37 15.48 -9.03
C ILE A 8 0.96 14.82 -8.63
N VAL A 9 1.78 14.39 -9.59
CA VAL A 9 3.10 13.78 -9.34
C VAL A 9 4.06 14.77 -8.65
N SER A 10 4.09 16.02 -9.11
CA SER A 10 4.89 17.11 -8.53
C SER A 10 4.43 17.48 -7.11
N ALA A 11 3.12 17.44 -6.86
CA ALA A 11 2.58 17.61 -5.52
C ALA A 11 3.09 16.51 -4.56
N PHE A 12 3.10 15.25 -5.01
CA PHE A 12 3.68 14.15 -4.23
C PHE A 12 5.20 14.23 -4.07
N ALA A 13 5.93 14.76 -5.06
CA ALA A 13 7.36 15.04 -4.92
C ALA A 13 7.61 16.09 -3.82
N THR A 14 6.73 17.08 -3.71
CA THR A 14 6.76 18.08 -2.63
C THR A 14 6.52 17.44 -1.26
N VAL A 15 5.50 16.59 -1.12
CA VAL A 15 5.23 15.81 0.11
C VAL A 15 6.47 15.01 0.52
N THR A 16 7.08 14.30 -0.44
CA THR A 16 8.29 13.51 -0.20
C THR A 16 9.48 14.37 0.25
N SER A 17 9.60 15.58 -0.28
CA SER A 17 10.64 16.54 0.11
C SER A 17 10.45 17.03 1.55
N ILE A 18 9.20 17.32 1.94
CA ILE A 18 8.83 17.68 3.32
C ILE A 18 9.14 16.53 4.28
N GLU A 19 8.72 15.31 3.95
CA GLU A 19 9.02 14.11 4.77
C GLU A 19 10.54 13.92 4.95
N SER A 20 11.30 14.04 3.88
CA SER A 20 12.76 13.89 3.91
C SER A 20 13.43 14.96 4.78
N TRP A 21 12.95 16.21 4.69
CA TRP A 21 13.43 17.31 5.52
C TRP A 21 13.14 17.08 7.01
N LEU A 22 11.92 16.64 7.35
CA LEU A 22 11.51 16.32 8.72
C LEU A 22 12.35 15.19 9.32
N ARG A 23 12.61 14.12 8.56
CA ARG A 23 13.49 13.02 9.00
C ARG A 23 14.90 13.51 9.30
N LYS A 24 15.46 14.37 8.43
CA LYS A 24 16.79 14.98 8.64
C LYS A 24 16.85 15.85 9.90
N LYS A 25 15.71 16.39 10.36
CA LYS A 25 15.59 17.13 11.63
C LYS A 25 15.36 16.23 12.85
N GLY A 26 15.35 14.90 12.67
CA GLY A 26 15.20 13.93 13.76
C GLY A 26 13.74 13.56 14.09
N HIS A 27 12.77 13.97 13.27
CA HIS A 27 11.37 13.60 13.49
C HIS A 27 11.07 12.19 12.98
N ALA A 28 10.26 11.45 13.74
CA ALA A 28 9.70 10.18 13.31
C ALA A 28 8.48 10.41 12.40
N ILE A 29 8.40 9.65 11.31
CA ILE A 29 7.26 9.69 10.37
C ILE A 29 6.51 8.37 10.44
N ARG A 30 5.20 8.45 10.63
CA ARG A 30 4.25 7.32 10.63
C ARG A 30 3.25 7.50 9.48
N PHE A 31 2.78 6.39 8.93
CA PHE A 31 1.76 6.37 7.88
C PHE A 31 0.51 5.72 8.44
N GLU A 32 -0.55 6.51 8.60
CA GLU A 32 -1.80 6.06 9.21
C GLU A 32 -2.99 6.38 8.30
N THR A 33 -4.17 5.83 8.62
CA THR A 33 -5.41 6.21 7.94
C THR A 33 -5.78 7.64 8.30
N GLU A 34 -6.56 8.32 7.46
CA GLU A 34 -7.03 9.68 7.74
C GLU A 34 -7.73 9.76 9.11
N ARG A 35 -8.62 8.81 9.40
CA ARG A 35 -9.32 8.72 10.68
C ARG A 35 -8.38 8.54 11.86
N ASP A 36 -7.36 7.70 11.74
CA ASP A 36 -6.42 7.46 12.84
C ASP A 36 -5.46 8.64 13.02
N ALA A 37 -4.98 9.25 11.92
CA ALA A 37 -4.15 10.45 11.96
C ALA A 37 -4.87 11.62 12.64
N ALA A 38 -6.16 11.84 12.33
CA ALA A 38 -6.99 12.85 12.98
C ALA A 38 -7.10 12.61 14.49
N LYS A 39 -7.41 11.38 14.91
CA LYS A 39 -7.49 11.01 16.34
C LYS A 39 -6.15 11.18 17.06
N MET A 40 -5.04 10.82 16.42
CA MET A 40 -3.71 10.96 16.99
C MET A 40 -3.35 12.45 17.19
N LEU A 41 -3.76 13.31 16.26
CA LEU A 41 -3.58 14.76 16.38
C LEU A 41 -4.43 15.33 17.52
N GLU A 42 -5.72 14.97 17.59
CA GLU A 42 -6.64 15.35 18.68
C GLU A 42 -6.09 14.97 20.06
N ARG A 43 -5.53 13.75 20.16
CA ARG A 43 -4.93 13.21 21.39
C ARG A 43 -3.51 13.74 21.66
N ARG A 44 -2.97 14.59 20.79
CA ARG A 44 -1.60 15.12 20.87
C ARG A 44 -0.51 14.03 20.89
N GLU A 45 -0.80 12.87 20.28
CA GLU A 45 0.18 11.79 20.09
C GLU A 45 1.17 12.12 18.96
N VAL A 46 0.82 13.07 18.09
CA VAL A 46 1.65 13.62 17.03
C VAL A 46 1.59 15.15 17.04
N GLY A 47 2.69 15.80 16.61
CA GLY A 47 2.76 17.27 16.56
C GLY A 47 2.08 17.88 15.33
N PHE A 48 1.98 17.13 14.22
CA PHE A 48 1.31 17.55 13.00
C PHE A 48 0.89 16.33 12.18
N VAL A 49 -0.03 16.54 11.24
CA VAL A 49 -0.45 15.57 10.23
C VAL A 49 -0.21 16.18 8.86
N LEU A 50 0.44 15.43 7.97
CA LEU A 50 0.63 15.81 6.58
C LEU A 50 -0.40 15.06 5.73
N CYS A 51 -1.34 15.79 5.14
CA CYS A 51 -2.37 15.23 4.26
C CYS A 51 -1.92 15.40 2.79
N PRO A 52 -1.46 14.34 2.11
CA PRO A 52 -1.15 14.42 0.69
C PRO A 52 -2.44 14.63 -0.14
N PRO A 53 -2.33 15.12 -1.38
CA PRO A 53 -3.49 15.27 -2.26
C PRO A 53 -4.08 13.90 -2.60
N THR A 54 -5.40 13.84 -2.77
CA THR A 54 -6.09 12.62 -3.22
C THR A 54 -5.82 12.40 -4.71
N THR A 55 -5.47 11.17 -5.09
CA THR A 55 -5.27 10.77 -6.48
C THR A 55 -6.50 10.08 -7.05
N GLU A 56 -6.87 10.41 -8.27
CA GLU A 56 -7.86 9.64 -9.04
C GLU A 56 -7.20 8.62 -9.97
N LYS A 57 -7.93 7.55 -10.31
CA LYS A 57 -7.43 6.49 -11.19
C LYS A 57 -6.95 7.02 -12.55
N HIS A 58 -7.65 8.00 -13.13
CA HIS A 58 -7.27 8.56 -14.43
C HIS A 58 -5.90 9.25 -14.37
N GLN A 59 -5.63 10.02 -13.30
CA GLN A 59 -4.34 10.69 -13.10
C GLN A 59 -3.19 9.69 -12.93
N ILE A 60 -3.45 8.55 -12.28
CA ILE A 60 -2.45 7.46 -12.18
C ILE A 60 -2.15 6.90 -13.58
N LEU A 61 -3.19 6.64 -14.38
CA LEU A 61 -3.01 6.10 -15.73
C LEU A 61 -2.30 7.08 -16.66
N GLU A 62 -2.62 8.36 -16.59
CA GLU A 62 -1.95 9.42 -17.36
C GLU A 62 -0.48 9.53 -17.00
N ALA A 63 -0.13 9.56 -15.71
CA ALA A 63 1.26 9.59 -15.27
C ALA A 63 2.06 8.40 -15.84
N VAL A 64 1.51 7.18 -15.74
CA VAL A 64 2.16 5.97 -16.27
C VAL A 64 2.33 6.04 -17.79
N LYS A 65 1.30 6.49 -18.53
CA LYS A 65 1.38 6.66 -20.00
C LYS A 65 2.44 7.69 -20.40
N SER A 66 2.63 8.72 -19.59
CA SER A 66 3.64 9.77 -19.80
C SER A 66 5.03 9.40 -19.29
N GLY A 67 5.24 8.16 -18.80
CA GLY A 67 6.53 7.71 -18.25
C GLY A 67 6.90 8.34 -16.91
N LEU A 68 5.96 9.03 -16.25
CA LEU A 68 6.13 9.61 -14.93
C LEU A 68 5.85 8.57 -13.85
N MET A 69 6.58 8.65 -12.74
CA MET A 69 6.38 7.78 -11.58
C MET A 69 6.05 8.57 -10.32
N PHE A 70 5.03 8.12 -9.61
CA PHE A 70 4.75 8.61 -8.26
C PHE A 70 5.82 8.14 -7.28
N PRO A 71 6.14 8.94 -6.25
CA PRO A 71 6.99 8.47 -5.17
C PRO A 71 6.33 7.34 -4.38
N PRO A 72 7.12 6.51 -3.65
CA PRO A 72 6.59 5.43 -2.84
C PRO A 72 5.54 5.92 -1.84
N LYS A 73 4.49 5.11 -1.63
CA LYS A 73 3.38 5.40 -0.70
C LYS A 73 2.50 6.60 -1.08
N ALA A 74 2.54 7.05 -2.34
CA ALA A 74 1.62 8.08 -2.83
C ALA A 74 0.15 7.65 -2.82
N THR A 75 -0.13 6.35 -2.99
CA THR A 75 -1.49 5.81 -3.08
C THR A 75 -1.79 4.83 -1.95
N ARG A 76 -3.04 4.84 -1.49
CA ARG A 76 -3.59 3.88 -0.53
C ARG A 76 -4.70 3.08 -1.21
N HIS A 77 -4.42 1.82 -1.51
CA HIS A 77 -5.39 0.94 -2.16
C HIS A 77 -6.24 0.20 -1.13
N ILE A 78 -7.56 0.38 -1.22
CA ILE A 78 -8.55 -0.45 -0.53
C ILE A 78 -8.91 -1.58 -1.48
N VAL A 79 -8.62 -2.82 -1.09
CA VAL A 79 -8.88 -4.00 -1.93
C VAL A 79 -9.87 -4.88 -1.18
N PRO A 80 -11.17 -4.83 -1.53
CA PRO A 80 -12.17 -5.66 -0.87
C PRO A 80 -11.79 -7.13 -0.92
N SER A 81 -12.05 -7.83 0.18
CA SER A 81 -11.79 -9.27 0.30
C SER A 81 -10.34 -9.68 0.04
N ARG A 82 -9.39 -8.84 0.44
CA ARG A 82 -7.96 -9.09 0.24
C ARG A 82 -7.56 -10.43 0.89
N PRO A 83 -6.94 -11.36 0.14
CA PRO A 83 -6.44 -12.61 0.68
C PRO A 83 -5.09 -12.41 1.38
N PHE A 84 -4.90 -13.09 2.50
CA PHE A 84 -3.67 -13.14 3.30
C PHE A 84 -3.36 -14.59 3.66
N GLY A 85 -2.10 -14.90 3.96
CA GLY A 85 -1.69 -16.26 4.33
C GLY A 85 -1.77 -17.26 3.17
N VAL A 86 -1.77 -16.77 1.91
CA VAL A 86 -1.70 -17.66 0.73
C VAL A 86 -0.38 -18.42 0.75
N ASP A 87 0.72 -17.75 1.13
CA ASP A 87 2.06 -18.30 1.33
C ASP A 87 2.54 -19.17 0.16
N VAL A 88 2.50 -18.59 -1.05
CA VAL A 88 2.96 -19.26 -2.28
C VAL A 88 4.43 -19.66 -2.13
N PRO A 89 4.79 -20.95 -2.29
CA PRO A 89 6.18 -21.38 -2.19
C PRO A 89 7.06 -20.69 -3.24
N LEU A 90 8.22 -20.17 -2.82
CA LEU A 90 9.17 -19.53 -3.75
C LEU A 90 9.68 -20.52 -4.81
N ALA A 91 9.86 -21.78 -4.44
CA ALA A 91 10.23 -22.84 -5.39
C ALA A 91 9.23 -22.94 -6.54
N LEU A 92 7.93 -22.82 -6.26
CA LEU A 92 6.87 -22.87 -7.27
C LEU A 92 6.91 -21.67 -8.22
N LEU A 93 7.36 -20.50 -7.73
CA LEU A 93 7.49 -19.28 -8.53
C LEU A 93 8.77 -19.24 -9.38
N GLN A 94 9.77 -20.04 -9.01
CA GLN A 94 11.09 -20.07 -9.65
C GLN A 94 11.31 -21.31 -10.52
N ASP A 95 10.37 -22.25 -10.50
CA ASP A 95 10.44 -23.48 -11.28
C ASP A 95 10.26 -23.16 -12.78
N ASP A 96 11.35 -23.30 -13.54
CA ASP A 96 11.41 -23.10 -14.98
C ASP A 96 11.12 -24.38 -15.77
N VAL A 97 10.91 -25.50 -15.07
CA VAL A 97 10.60 -26.81 -15.65
C VAL A 97 9.09 -26.99 -15.84
N ILE A 98 8.28 -26.50 -14.88
CA ILE A 98 6.83 -26.61 -14.93
C ILE A 98 6.16 -25.45 -15.66
N SER A 99 5.00 -25.70 -16.27
CA SER A 99 4.22 -24.63 -16.90
C SER A 99 3.48 -23.76 -15.86
N VAL A 100 3.03 -22.57 -16.27
CA VAL A 100 2.22 -21.68 -15.42
C VAL A 100 0.91 -22.37 -14.99
N GLU A 101 0.31 -23.17 -15.87
CA GLU A 101 -0.91 -23.94 -15.58
C GLU A 101 -0.64 -25.03 -14.53
N GLU A 102 0.51 -25.70 -14.62
CA GLU A 102 0.97 -26.66 -13.62
C GLU A 102 1.17 -25.98 -12.26
N ALA A 103 1.91 -24.86 -12.24
CA ALA A 103 2.16 -24.07 -11.04
C ALA A 103 0.84 -23.62 -10.38
N ASN A 104 -0.09 -23.08 -11.18
CA ASN A 104 -1.41 -22.68 -10.71
C ASN A 104 -2.20 -23.86 -10.13
N ARG A 105 -2.15 -25.04 -10.77
CA ARG A 105 -2.84 -26.23 -10.25
C ARG A 105 -2.26 -26.68 -8.91
N GLN A 106 -0.95 -26.65 -8.76
CA GLN A 106 -0.29 -26.98 -7.48
C GLN A 106 -0.65 -25.96 -6.40
N LEU A 107 -0.63 -24.66 -6.73
CA LEU A 107 -1.03 -23.60 -5.80
C LEU A 107 -2.49 -23.76 -5.36
N SER A 108 -3.41 -24.03 -6.28
CA SER A 108 -4.83 -24.27 -5.94
C SER A 108 -4.99 -25.41 -4.94
N LYS A 109 -4.30 -26.55 -5.15
CA LYS A 109 -4.32 -27.66 -4.19
C LYS A 109 -3.78 -27.27 -2.80
N MET A 110 -2.76 -26.42 -2.74
CA MET A 110 -2.21 -25.91 -1.47
C MET A 110 -3.19 -24.97 -0.75
N ILE A 111 -3.96 -24.18 -1.50
CA ILE A 111 -4.96 -23.26 -0.95
C ILE A 111 -6.23 -24.02 -0.51
N GLU A 112 -6.64 -25.04 -1.25
CA GLU A 112 -7.85 -25.84 -0.99
C GLU A 112 -7.85 -26.51 0.39
N VAL A 113 -6.68 -26.88 0.90
CA VAL A 113 -6.54 -27.52 2.21
C VAL A 113 -6.49 -26.52 3.37
N LYS A 114 -6.37 -25.21 3.09
CA LYS A 114 -6.33 -24.16 4.11
C LYS A 114 -7.75 -23.79 4.53
N SER A 115 -7.91 -23.48 5.81
CA SER A 115 -9.13 -22.89 6.35
C SER A 115 -9.22 -21.41 5.96
N LEU A 116 -10.44 -20.91 5.74
CA LEU A 116 -10.67 -19.51 5.38
C LEU A 116 -11.38 -18.76 6.51
N ARG A 117 -10.73 -17.72 7.04
CA ARG A 117 -11.28 -16.89 8.11
C ARG A 117 -11.43 -15.44 7.66
N ARG A 118 -12.65 -14.91 7.76
CA ARG A 118 -12.93 -13.49 7.52
C ARG A 118 -12.59 -12.66 8.76
N VAL A 119 -11.74 -11.66 8.60
CA VAL A 119 -11.42 -10.68 9.65
C VAL A 119 -12.13 -9.36 9.35
N PRO A 120 -12.79 -8.75 10.35
CA PRO A 120 -13.49 -7.49 10.15
C PRO A 120 -12.55 -6.31 9.84
N PRO A 121 -13.11 -5.21 9.28
CA PRO A 121 -12.42 -3.94 9.11
C PRO A 121 -11.62 -3.46 10.32
N GLY A 122 -10.48 -2.82 10.06
CA GLY A 122 -9.60 -2.27 11.09
C GLY A 122 -8.47 -3.21 11.51
N TYR A 123 -8.36 -4.39 10.90
CA TYR A 123 -7.29 -5.35 11.14
C TYR A 123 -5.91 -4.73 10.90
N ARG A 124 -4.94 -5.06 11.76
CA ARG A 124 -3.54 -4.64 11.63
C ARG A 124 -2.67 -5.85 11.28
N TRP A 125 -1.89 -5.72 10.20
CA TRP A 125 -0.88 -6.70 9.79
C TRP A 125 0.48 -6.00 9.67
N GLY A 126 1.42 -6.38 10.53
CA GLY A 126 2.68 -5.66 10.71
C GLY A 126 2.42 -4.17 11.04
N SER A 127 3.00 -3.27 10.26
CA SER A 127 2.84 -1.81 10.41
C SER A 127 1.62 -1.23 9.70
N ARG A 128 0.77 -2.05 9.05
CA ARG A 128 -0.36 -1.57 8.22
C ARG A 128 -1.70 -1.85 8.87
N ARG A 129 -2.61 -0.89 8.78
CA ARG A 129 -4.04 -1.06 9.10
C ARG A 129 -4.85 -1.15 7.82
N TYR A 130 -5.77 -2.13 7.76
CA TYR A 130 -6.67 -2.37 6.64
C TYR A 130 -8.07 -1.91 7.03
N GLU A 131 -8.67 -1.06 6.21
CA GLU A 131 -9.99 -0.47 6.49
C GLU A 131 -11.11 -1.32 5.91
N GLU A 132 -10.77 -2.22 5.00
CA GLU A 132 -11.62 -3.29 4.49
C GLU A 132 -11.58 -4.55 5.37
N ALA A 133 -12.55 -5.46 5.14
CA ALA A 133 -12.44 -6.82 5.62
C ALA A 133 -11.34 -7.57 4.84
N VAL A 134 -10.56 -8.38 5.55
CA VAL A 134 -9.53 -9.25 4.96
C VAL A 134 -9.88 -10.72 5.17
N TYR A 135 -9.34 -11.59 4.33
CA TYR A 135 -9.58 -13.04 4.40
C TYR A 135 -8.24 -13.75 4.61
N LEU A 136 -8.11 -14.44 5.72
CA LEU A 136 -6.91 -15.20 6.09
C LEU A 136 -7.08 -16.66 5.71
N PHE A 137 -6.13 -17.18 4.95
CA PHE A 137 -5.93 -18.60 4.72
C PHE A 137 -4.98 -19.12 5.82
N GLU A 138 -5.44 -20.09 6.61
CA GLU A 138 -4.73 -20.67 7.77
C GLU A 138 -4.70 -22.20 7.70
#